data_AF-A0A7S4W6V8-F1
#
_entry.id   AF-A0A7S4W6V8-F1
#
_cell.length_a   1.000
_cell.length_b   1.000
_cell.length_c   1.000
_cell.angle_alpha   90.00
_cell.angle_beta   90.00
_cell.angle_gamma   90.00
#
_symmetry.space_group_name_H-M   'P 1'
#
loop_
_entity.id
_entity.type
_entity.pdbx_description
1 polymer ?
#
loop_
_entity_poly.entity_id
_entity_poly.type
_entity_poly.pdbx_seq_one_letter_code
_entity_poly.pdbx_strand_id
1 'polypeptide(L)'
;TDLPDEDFFDDYASFVSSMQGSTLMTAGEEKKKSWLVYMLEAEYHPTKEIAVDYLELLSELTVVDFKIDEGANPTPVDVDMFQKSRDKIFSEVEGLKFLVPTMILLKDSEKERATTTAIIQRVLDNAIVQPFGITILFCDLIFNLFMLFGWRSVSFRLLDVYVDG
;
A
#
# COMPACT_ATOMS: atom_id res chain seq x y z
N THR A 1 -28.54 -2.47 14.73
CA THR A 1 -27.08 -2.39 14.51
C THR A 1 -26.55 -1.95 15.85
N ASP A 2 -26.16 -2.92 16.67
CA ASP A 2 -25.63 -2.64 18.01
C ASP A 2 -24.27 -2.01 17.81
N LEU A 3 -24.13 -0.75 18.22
CA LEU A 3 -22.84 -0.09 18.27
C LEU A 3 -22.00 -0.85 19.32
N PRO A 4 -20.74 -1.18 19.03
CA PRO A 4 -19.87 -1.78 20.03
C PRO A 4 -19.79 -0.86 21.25
N ASP A 5 -19.99 -1.45 22.44
CA ASP A 5 -20.02 -0.74 23.72
C ASP A 5 -18.71 0.04 23.94
N GLU A 6 -18.75 1.19 24.62
CA GLU A 6 -17.56 2.02 24.91
C GLU A 6 -16.43 1.22 25.59
N ASP A 7 -16.79 0.20 26.39
CA ASP A 7 -15.87 -0.73 27.02
C ASP A 7 -15.00 -1.50 26.01
N PHE A 8 -15.51 -1.79 24.80
CA PHE A 8 -14.75 -2.43 23.73
C PHE A 8 -13.62 -1.53 23.23
N PHE A 9 -13.88 -0.23 23.09
CA PHE A 9 -12.89 0.73 22.61
C PHE A 9 -11.81 1.02 23.65
N ASP A 10 -12.16 1.02 24.94
CA ASP A 10 -11.20 1.17 26.03
C ASP A 10 -10.29 -0.07 26.18
N ASP A 11 -10.87 -1.27 26.11
CA ASP A 11 -10.10 -2.52 26.16
C ASP A 11 -9.21 -2.66 24.91
N TYR A 12 -9.69 -2.18 23.76
CA TYR A 12 -8.95 -2.07 22.51
C TYR A 12 -7.79 -1.06 22.58
N ALA A 13 -8.02 0.13 23.13
CA ALA A 13 -6.99 1.14 23.32
C ALA A 13 -5.88 0.64 24.26
N SER A 14 -6.26 -0.12 25.30
CA SER A 14 -5.32 -0.77 26.22
C SER A 14 -4.50 -1.86 25.50
N PHE A 15 -5.16 -2.68 24.67
CA PHE A 15 -4.52 -3.75 23.89
C PHE A 15 -3.54 -3.19 22.85
N VAL A 16 -3.93 -2.16 22.11
CA VAL A 16 -3.06 -1.48 21.13
C VAL A 16 -1.87 -0.81 21.82
N SER A 17 -2.10 -0.18 22.97
CA SER A 17 -1.02 0.42 23.78
C SER A 17 -0.05 -0.64 24.33
N SER A 18 -0.56 -1.80 24.75
CA SER A 18 0.22 -2.97 25.18
C SER A 18 1.05 -3.57 24.04
N MET A 19 0.48 -3.65 22.84
CA MET A 19 1.15 -4.11 21.62
C MET A 19 2.25 -3.15 21.16
N GLN A 20 2.00 -1.84 21.19
CA GLN A 20 3.01 -0.81 20.91
C GLN A 20 4.15 -0.83 21.93
N GLY A 21 3.84 -1.06 23.21
CA GLY A 21 4.86 -1.25 24.26
C GLY A 21 5.71 -2.51 24.05
N SER A 22 5.11 -3.60 23.58
CA SER A 22 5.83 -4.85 23.26
C SER A 22 6.66 -4.78 21.97
N THR A 23 6.33 -3.89 21.03
CA THR A 23 7.12 -3.72 19.79
C THR A 23 8.45 -2.98 19.99
N LEU A 24 8.71 -2.47 21.21
CA LEU A 24 9.94 -1.74 21.56
C LEU A 24 11.04 -2.64 22.16
N MET A 25 10.75 -3.90 22.50
CA MET A 25 11.71 -4.79 23.20
C MET A 25 12.40 -5.86 22.35
N THR A 26 12.13 -5.97 21.05
CA THR A 26 12.86 -6.91 20.17
C THR A 26 13.66 -6.16 19.09
N ALA A 27 14.70 -5.46 19.56
CA ALA A 27 15.83 -5.10 18.71
C ALA A 27 16.57 -6.39 18.30
N GLY A 28 16.28 -6.89 17.10
CA GLY A 28 16.88 -8.10 16.56
C GLY A 28 16.42 -8.41 15.14
N GLU A 29 16.85 -7.57 14.20
CA GLU A 29 17.10 -7.87 12.77
C GLU A 29 16.00 -8.43 11.83
N GLU A 30 14.78 -8.72 12.29
CA GLU A 30 13.65 -8.93 11.36
C GLU A 30 12.83 -7.65 11.23
N LYS A 31 12.77 -7.12 10.01
CA LYS A 31 11.96 -5.95 9.61
C LYS A 31 10.62 -5.95 10.35
N LYS A 32 10.49 -4.99 11.26
CA LYS A 32 9.29 -4.53 11.96
C LYS A 32 8.03 -4.80 11.12
N LYS A 33 7.47 -6.01 11.20
CA LYS A 33 6.14 -6.29 10.68
C LYS A 33 5.25 -5.37 11.50
N SER A 34 4.66 -4.38 10.85
CA SER A 34 3.74 -3.47 11.53
C SER A 34 2.64 -4.31 12.17
N TRP A 35 2.17 -3.90 13.35
CA TRP A 35 1.08 -4.57 14.06
C TRP A 35 -0.12 -4.85 13.14
N LEU A 36 -0.36 -3.98 12.15
CA LEU A 36 -1.36 -4.13 11.11
C LEU A 36 -1.17 -5.41 10.26
N VAL A 37 0.07 -5.71 9.85
CA VAL A 37 0.39 -6.92 9.09
C VAL A 37 0.19 -8.16 9.96
N TYR A 38 0.58 -8.10 11.23
CA TYR A 38 0.33 -9.20 12.17
C TYR A 38 -1.15 -9.46 12.40
N MET A 39 -1.97 -8.40 12.47
CA MET A 39 -3.42 -8.54 12.63
C MET A 39 -4.08 -9.12 11.38
N LEU A 40 -3.63 -8.74 10.18
CA LEU A 40 -4.13 -9.29 8.91
C LEU A 40 -3.68 -10.75 8.70
N GLU A 41 -2.50 -11.13 9.22
CA GLU A 41 -1.95 -12.49 9.15
C GLU A 41 -2.53 -13.42 10.22
N ALA A 42 -3.13 -12.88 11.28
CA ALA A 42 -3.69 -13.65 12.38
C ALA A 42 -4.76 -14.66 11.89
N GLU A 43 -4.76 -15.87 12.43
CA GLU A 43 -5.77 -16.89 12.07
C GLU A 43 -7.18 -16.51 12.59
N TYR A 44 -7.23 -15.65 13.60
CA TYR A 44 -8.46 -15.23 14.26
C TYR A 44 -9.18 -14.11 13.48
N HIS A 45 -10.42 -14.40 13.07
CA HIS A 45 -11.21 -13.55 12.18
C HIS A 45 -11.51 -12.14 12.73
N PRO A 46 -11.92 -11.96 14.00
CA PRO A 46 -12.15 -10.63 14.56
C PRO A 46 -10.92 -9.72 14.49
N THR A 47 -9.70 -10.28 14.59
CA THR A 47 -8.47 -9.51 14.50
C THR A 47 -8.23 -8.97 13.09
N LYS A 48 -8.63 -9.73 12.06
CA LYS A 48 -8.58 -9.28 10.67
C LYS A 48 -9.61 -8.18 10.40
N GLU A 49 -10.82 -8.35 10.91
CA GLU A 49 -11.90 -7.37 10.79
C GLU A 49 -11.49 -6.03 11.39
N ILE A 50 -10.90 -6.02 12.59
CA ILE A 50 -10.37 -4.81 13.23
C ILE A 50 -9.29 -4.13 12.39
N ALA A 51 -8.41 -4.90 11.73
CA ALA A 51 -7.39 -4.33 10.86
C ALA A 51 -8.00 -3.68 9.60
N VAL A 52 -9.07 -4.27 9.06
CA VAL A 52 -9.83 -3.70 7.94
C VAL A 52 -10.60 -2.46 8.37
N ASP A 53 -11.26 -2.50 9.53
CA ASP A 53 -11.97 -1.36 10.10
C ASP A 53 -11.02 -0.19 10.39
N TYR A 54 -9.80 -0.46 10.85
CA TYR A 54 -8.76 0.56 11.02
C TYR A 54 -8.36 1.20 9.68
N LEU A 55 -8.19 0.41 8.62
CA LEU A 55 -7.89 0.91 7.28
C LEU A 55 -9.04 1.74 6.70
N GLU A 56 -10.28 1.35 6.99
CA GLU A 56 -11.50 2.07 6.61
C GLU A 56 -11.58 3.40 7.37
N LEU A 57 -11.40 3.39 8.69
CA LEU A 57 -11.34 4.59 9.52
C LEU A 57 -10.28 5.60 9.04
N LEU A 58 -9.08 5.12 8.72
CA LEU A 58 -8.01 5.96 8.16
C LEU A 58 -8.35 6.51 6.77
N SER A 59 -9.21 5.82 6.01
CA SER A 59 -9.67 6.26 4.70
C SER A 59 -10.78 7.31 4.80
N GLU A 60 -11.65 7.17 5.80
CA GLU A 60 -12.82 8.04 6.03
C GLU A 60 -12.51 9.30 6.84
N LEU A 61 -11.41 9.30 7.61
CA LEU A 61 -10.94 10.44 8.39
C LEU A 61 -10.99 11.75 7.58
N THR A 62 -11.72 12.74 8.09
CA THR A 62 -11.84 14.07 7.49
C THR A 62 -11.05 15.13 8.26
N VAL A 63 -10.84 16.30 7.64
CA VAL A 63 -10.18 17.46 8.30
C VAL A 63 -10.96 17.91 9.54
N VAL A 64 -12.28 17.66 9.58
CA VAL A 64 -13.15 18.00 10.70
C VAL A 64 -12.86 17.09 11.89
N ASP A 65 -12.69 15.79 11.64
CA ASP A 65 -12.36 14.78 12.68
C ASP A 65 -10.92 14.92 13.19
N PHE A 66 -10.03 15.51 12.39
CA PHE A 66 -8.65 15.81 12.79
C PHE A 66 -8.56 17.00 13.76
N LYS A 67 -9.57 17.87 13.80
CA LYS A 67 -9.59 19.00 14.73
C LYS A 67 -10.06 18.58 16.11
N ILE A 68 -9.35 19.04 17.13
CA ILE A 68 -9.73 18.89 18.54
C ILE A 68 -10.84 19.88 18.93
N ASP A 69 -11.02 20.95 18.14
CA ASP A 69 -11.95 22.05 18.45
C ASP A 69 -13.25 21.93 17.62
N GLU A 70 -14.25 21.28 18.20
CA GLU A 70 -15.59 21.08 17.65
C GLU A 70 -16.32 22.44 17.48
N GLY A 71 -16.20 23.06 16.32
CA GLY A 71 -17.00 24.24 15.95
C GLY A 71 -16.27 25.33 15.16
N ALA A 72 -14.94 25.25 15.05
CA ALA A 72 -14.16 26.20 14.26
C ALA A 72 -14.02 25.72 12.81
N ASN A 73 -14.39 26.57 11.84
CA ASN A 73 -14.18 26.28 10.41
C ASN A 73 -12.71 25.90 10.15
N PRO A 74 -12.45 24.88 9.32
CA PRO A 74 -11.09 24.47 8.99
C PRO A 74 -10.35 25.62 8.30
N THR A 75 -9.17 25.98 8.82
CA THR A 75 -8.31 26.95 8.15
C THR A 75 -7.53 26.25 7.04
N PRO A 76 -7.03 26.99 6.03
CA PRO A 76 -6.17 26.40 4.99
C PRO A 76 -4.92 25.71 5.55
N VAL A 77 -4.42 26.16 6.70
CA VAL A 77 -3.25 25.58 7.39
C VAL A 77 -3.62 24.21 8.00
N ASP A 78 -4.82 24.09 8.58
CA ASP A 78 -5.30 22.83 9.14
C ASP A 78 -5.48 21.76 8.04
N VAL A 79 -5.98 22.18 6.87
CA VAL A 79 -6.13 21.31 5.70
C VAL A 79 -4.77 20.81 5.20
N ASP A 80 -3.77 21.69 5.08
CA ASP A 80 -2.41 21.31 4.64
C ASP A 80 -1.73 20.38 5.67
N MET A 81 -1.88 20.66 6.97
CA MET A 81 -1.35 19.82 8.04
C MET A 81 -2.01 18.43 8.08
N PHE A 82 -3.33 18.37 7.90
CA PHE A 82 -4.06 17.11 7.77
C PHE A 82 -3.59 16.32 6.55
N GLN A 83 -3.50 16.95 5.37
CA GLN A 83 -3.05 16.29 4.14
C GLN A 83 -1.64 15.71 4.29
N LYS A 84 -0.70 16.49 4.83
CA LYS A 84 0.67 16.01 5.10
C LYS A 84 0.71 14.83 6.06
N SER A 85 -0.11 14.87 7.11
CA SER A 85 -0.17 13.79 8.11
C SER A 85 -0.79 12.53 7.50
N ARG A 86 -1.87 12.69 6.72
CA ARG A 86 -2.52 11.61 5.97
C ARG A 86 -1.54 10.98 4.97
N ASP A 87 -0.86 11.77 4.16
CA ASP A 87 0.12 11.29 3.19
C ASP A 87 1.29 10.55 3.87
N LYS A 88 1.73 11.02 5.03
CA LYS A 88 2.75 10.33 5.81
C LYS A 88 2.28 8.95 6.27
N ILE A 89 1.09 8.85 6.86
CA ILE A 89 0.51 7.57 7.30
C ILE A 89 0.33 6.64 6.09
N PHE A 90 -0.18 7.17 4.98
CA PHE A 90 -0.38 6.39 3.75
C PHE A 90 0.95 5.85 3.22
N SER A 91 2.01 6.66 3.24
CA SER A 91 3.36 6.25 2.83
C SER A 91 3.95 5.19 3.77
N GLU A 92 3.68 5.26 5.08
CA GLU A 92 4.10 4.24 6.05
C GLU A 92 3.38 2.91 5.80
N VAL A 93 2.08 2.94 5.49
CA VAL A 93 1.29 1.74 5.13
C VAL A 93 1.73 1.17 3.78
N GLU A 94 2.04 2.02 2.81
CA GLU A 94 2.57 1.62 1.50
C GLU A 94 3.94 0.93 1.60
N GLY A 95 4.78 1.35 2.56
CA GLY A 95 6.05 0.70 2.86
C GLY A 95 5.94 -0.74 3.38
N LEU A 96 4.75 -1.20 3.75
CA LEU A 96 4.51 -2.54 4.28
C LEU A 96 4.50 -3.58 3.14
N LYS A 97 5.69 -4.12 2.82
CA LYS A 97 5.90 -5.12 1.75
C LYS A 97 5.01 -6.37 1.81
N PHE A 98 4.42 -6.68 2.96
CA PHE A 98 3.59 -7.87 3.16
C PHE A 98 2.09 -7.55 3.25
N LEU A 99 1.68 -6.29 3.11
CA LEU A 99 0.28 -5.90 3.19
C LEU A 99 -0.56 -6.52 2.05
N VAL A 100 -0.12 -6.35 0.79
CA VAL A 100 -0.84 -6.89 -0.37
C VAL A 100 -0.92 -8.43 -0.34
N PRO A 101 0.17 -9.19 -0.08
CA PRO A 101 0.10 -10.63 0.06
C PRO A 101 -0.80 -11.10 1.22
N THR A 102 -0.77 -10.43 2.37
CA THR A 102 -1.62 -10.81 3.52
C THR A 102 -3.08 -10.50 3.29
N MET A 103 -3.40 -9.45 2.52
CA MET A 103 -4.77 -9.17 2.10
C MET A 103 -5.39 -10.26 1.21
N ILE A 104 -4.58 -11.02 0.48
CA ILE A 104 -5.08 -12.16 -0.31
C ILE A 104 -5.59 -13.29 0.60
N LEU A 105 -5.13 -13.34 1.86
CA LEU A 105 -5.54 -14.33 2.86
C LEU A 105 -6.82 -13.94 3.63
N LEU A 106 -7.41 -12.78 3.33
CA LEU A 106 -8.71 -12.37 3.87
C LEU A 106 -9.84 -13.16 3.19
N LYS A 107 -10.99 -13.27 3.87
CA LYS A 107 -12.21 -13.79 3.23
C LYS A 107 -12.68 -12.82 2.15
N ASP A 108 -13.40 -13.33 1.15
CA ASP A 108 -13.85 -12.53 0.00
C ASP A 108 -14.62 -11.26 0.41
N SER A 109 -15.44 -11.31 1.46
CA SER A 109 -16.18 -10.14 1.98
C SER A 109 -15.29 -9.08 2.61
N GLU A 110 -14.28 -9.48 3.39
CA GLU A 110 -13.34 -8.55 4.03
C GLU A 110 -12.33 -8.00 3.03
N LYS A 111 -11.94 -8.83 2.06
CA LYS A 111 -11.09 -8.46 0.96
C LYS A 111 -11.73 -7.37 0.11
N GLU A 112 -13.00 -7.53 -0.27
CA GLU A 112 -13.74 -6.51 -1.04
C GLU A 112 -13.80 -5.18 -0.29
N ARG A 113 -14.15 -5.20 1.00
CA ARG A 113 -14.13 -4.01 1.87
C ARG A 113 -12.76 -3.36 1.91
N ALA A 114 -11.71 -4.12 2.24
CA ALA A 114 -10.35 -3.62 2.32
C ALA A 114 -9.86 -3.01 0.99
N THR A 115 -10.16 -3.65 -0.15
CA THR A 115 -9.79 -3.14 -1.49
C THR A 115 -10.53 -1.89 -1.92
N THR A 116 -11.66 -1.57 -1.28
CA THR A 116 -12.44 -0.36 -1.57
C THR A 116 -11.88 0.86 -0.83
N THR A 117 -11.03 0.66 0.20
CA THR A 117 -10.40 1.77 0.93
C THR A 117 -9.37 2.52 0.07
N ALA A 118 -9.34 3.85 0.20
CA ALA A 118 -8.47 4.71 -0.61
C ALA A 118 -6.97 4.42 -0.38
N ILE A 119 -6.62 3.96 0.83
CA ILE A 119 -5.25 3.58 1.20
C ILE A 119 -4.82 2.37 0.37
N ILE A 120 -5.61 1.30 0.40
CA ILE A 120 -5.26 0.07 -0.30
C ILE A 120 -5.26 0.27 -1.81
N GLN A 121 -6.19 1.04 -2.37
CA GLN A 121 -6.17 1.37 -3.80
C GLN A 121 -4.85 2.02 -4.19
N ARG A 122 -4.39 3.02 -3.42
CA ARG A 122 -3.10 3.67 -3.66
C ARG A 122 -1.93 2.71 -3.55
N VAL A 123 -1.92 1.82 -2.56
CA VAL A 123 -0.87 0.81 -2.40
C VAL A 123 -0.87 -0.19 -3.55
N LEU A 124 -2.06 -0.65 -3.98
CA LEU A 124 -2.21 -1.60 -5.07
C LEU A 124 -1.78 -0.99 -6.40
N ASP A 125 -2.18 0.25 -6.67
CA ASP A 125 -1.79 1.02 -7.85
C ASP A 125 -0.27 1.16 -7.92
N ASN A 126 0.39 1.55 -6.82
CA ASN A 126 1.84 1.68 -6.84
C ASN A 126 2.55 0.32 -6.96
N ALA A 127 2.04 -0.72 -6.28
CA ALA A 127 2.58 -2.07 -6.36
C ALA A 127 2.45 -2.70 -7.76
N ILE A 128 1.44 -2.32 -8.55
CA ILE A 128 1.23 -2.80 -9.92
C ILE A 128 2.00 -1.95 -10.94
N VAL A 129 1.93 -0.62 -10.82
CA VAL A 129 2.51 0.31 -11.80
C VAL A 129 4.03 0.21 -11.85
N GLN A 130 4.69 0.09 -10.70
CA GLN A 130 6.16 0.06 -10.64
C GLN A 130 6.78 -1.14 -11.38
N PRO A 131 6.41 -2.41 -11.12
CA PRO A 131 6.97 -3.54 -11.86
C PRO A 131 6.52 -3.57 -13.31
N PHE A 132 5.30 -3.12 -13.63
CA PHE A 132 4.77 -3.14 -14.99
C PHE A 132 5.47 -2.14 -15.91
N GLY A 133 5.80 -0.94 -15.40
CA GLY A 133 6.59 0.03 -16.15
C GLY A 133 8.00 -0.48 -16.49
N ILE A 134 8.64 -1.15 -15.54
CA ILE A 134 9.98 -1.73 -15.74
C ILE A 134 9.95 -2.88 -16.75
N THR A 135 8.94 -3.75 -16.71
CA THR A 135 8.82 -4.85 -17.67
C THR A 135 8.54 -4.34 -19.08
N ILE A 136 7.71 -3.29 -19.24
CA ILE A 136 7.49 -2.66 -20.55
C ILE A 136 8.81 -2.09 -21.10
N LEU A 137 9.56 -1.34 -20.29
CA LEU A 137 10.86 -0.80 -20.69
C LEU A 137 11.84 -1.91 -21.10
N PHE A 138 11.86 -3.01 -20.36
CA PHE A 138 12.70 -4.15 -20.66
C PHE A 138 12.30 -4.83 -21.98
N CYS A 139 11.00 -5.03 -22.20
CA CYS A 139 10.47 -5.56 -23.45
C CYS A 139 10.77 -4.64 -24.65
N ASP A 140 10.63 -3.33 -24.48
CA ASP A 140 10.96 -2.33 -25.51
C ASP A 140 12.46 -2.34 -25.84
N LEU A 141 13.33 -2.48 -24.84
CA LEU A 141 14.77 -2.61 -25.04
C LEU A 141 15.13 -3.88 -25.84
N ILE A 142 14.51 -5.01 -25.50
CA ILE A 142 14.69 -6.27 -26.23
C ILE A 142 14.23 -6.11 -27.68
N PHE A 143 13.06 -5.49 -27.90
CA PHE A 143 12.51 -5.31 -29.24
C PHE A 143 13.39 -4.40 -30.10
N ASN A 144 13.89 -3.30 -29.53
CA ASN A 144 14.86 -2.42 -30.18
C ASN A 144 16.16 -3.15 -30.52
N LEU A 145 16.64 -4.03 -29.65
CA LEU A 145 17.84 -4.84 -29.88
C LEU A 145 17.63 -5.80 -31.06
N PHE A 146 16.48 -6.49 -31.12
CA PHE A 146 16.12 -7.33 -32.28
C PHE A 146 16.04 -6.52 -33.58
N MET A 147 15.42 -5.33 -33.55
CA MET A 147 15.37 -4.46 -34.73
C MET A 147 16.76 -4.04 -35.19
N LEU A 148 17.66 -3.71 -34.27
CA LEU A 148 19.04 -3.32 -34.59
C LEU A 148 19.82 -4.49 -35.21
N PHE A 149 19.68 -5.70 -34.68
CA PHE A 149 20.28 -6.90 -35.28
C PHE A 149 19.69 -7.23 -36.66
N GLY A 150 18.38 -7.10 -36.82
CA GLY A 150 17.70 -7.27 -38.09
C GLY A 150 18.21 -6.28 -39.14
N TRP A 151 18.24 -4.99 -38.79
CA TRP A 151 18.78 -3.93 -39.63
C TRP A 151 20.23 -4.22 -40.02
N ARG A 152 21.08 -4.54 -39.04
CA ARG A 152 22.51 -4.82 -39.27
C ARG A 152 22.71 -6.00 -40.22
N SER A 153 21.88 -7.05 -40.07
CA SER A 153 21.90 -8.22 -40.97
C SER A 153 21.50 -7.87 -42.40
N VAL A 154 20.51 -6.99 -42.58
CA VAL A 154 20.07 -6.52 -43.90
C VAL A 154 21.14 -5.63 -44.54
N SER A 155 21.75 -4.72 -43.78
CA SER A 155 22.81 -3.84 -44.28
C SER A 155 24.03 -4.64 -44.76
N PHE A 156 24.45 -5.68 -44.03
CA PHE A 156 25.54 -6.55 -44.46
C PHE A 156 25.23 -7.25 -45.79
N ARG A 157 24.03 -7.82 -45.95
CA ARG A 157 23.63 -8.47 -47.21
C ARG A 157 23.56 -7.50 -48.38
N LEU A 158 23.06 -6.28 -48.16
CA LEU A 158 23.00 -5.26 -49.21
C LEU A 158 24.39 -4.81 -49.66
N LEU A 159 25.34 -4.71 -48.72
CA LEU A 159 26.70 -4.34 -49.03
C LEU A 159 27.42 -5.43 -49.84
N ASP A 160 27.25 -6.70 -49.48
CA ASP A 160 27.82 -7.83 -50.24
C ASP A 160 27.29 -7.83 -51.69
N VAL A 161 25.98 -7.63 -51.88
CA VAL A 161 25.37 -7.55 -53.24
C VAL A 161 25.90 -6.37 -54.06
N TYR A 162 26.19 -5.24 -53.42
CA TYR A 162 26.75 -4.06 -54.11
C TYR A 162 28.24 -4.23 -54.46
N VAL A 163 29.00 -4.99 -53.67
CA VAL A 163 30.43 -5.23 -53.91
C VAL A 163 30.65 -6.31 -54.98
N ASP A 164 29.76 -7.32 -55.06
CA ASP A 164 29.88 -8.43 -56.01
C ASP A 164 29.24 -8.19 -57.40
N GLY A 165 28.52 -7.07 -57.59
CA GLY A 165 27.83 -6.70 -58.84
C GLY A 165 28.50 -5.55 -59.58
#